data_AF-A0AAW8VIU1-F1
#
_entry.id   AF-A0AAW8VIU1-F1
#
_cell.length_a   1.000
_cell.length_b   1.000
_cell.length_c   1.000
_cell.angle_alpha   90.00
_cell.angle_beta   90.00
_cell.angle_gamma   90.00
#
_symmetry.space_group_name_H-M   'P 1'
#
loop_
_entity.id
_entity.type
_entity.pdbx_description
1 polymer ?
#
loop_
_entity_poly.entity_id
_entity_poly.type
_entity_poly.pdbx_seq_one_letter_code
_entity_poly.pdbx_strand_id
1 'polypeptide(L)' 'MAKVIHIHLTHGIEGTKRKDWYFSSITAIYTVLTAEQVGATKNYLLHAGLSGNGTVCTKKAIIKQSTLISCGRSGNVSDE' A
#
# COMPACT_ATOMS: atom_id res chain seq x y z
N MET A 1 -2.06 -12.83 -8.98
CA MET A 1 -1.72 -12.72 -7.54
C MET A 1 -1.99 -11.28 -7.10
N ALA A 2 -2.87 -11.06 -6.13
CA ALA A 2 -3.23 -9.71 -5.70
C ALA A 2 -2.08 -9.09 -4.88
N LYS A 3 -1.79 -7.81 -5.12
CA LYS A 3 -0.78 -7.05 -4.38
C LYS A 3 -1.49 -6.07 -3.44
N VAL A 4 -0.84 -5.77 -2.33
CA VAL A 4 -1.25 -4.74 -1.38
C VAL A 4 -0.07 -3.81 -1.13
N ILE A 5 -0.34 -2.52 -1.07
CA ILE A 5 0.58 -1.51 -0.56
C ILE A 5 0.16 -1.20 0.88
N HIS A 6 0.99 -1.58 1.84
CA HIS A 6 0.81 -1.24 3.25
C HIS A 6 1.55 0.07 3.55
N ILE A 7 0.85 1.03 4.16
CA ILE A 7 1.41 2.30 4.63
C ILE A 7 1.24 2.38 6.14
N HIS A 8 2.36 2.42 6.84
CA HIS A 8 2.42 2.72 8.26
C HIS A 8 2.86 4.17 8.46
N LEU A 9 1.94 5.05 8.88
CA LEU A 9 2.27 6.45 9.16
C LEU A 9 3.06 6.55 10.47
N THR A 10 4.29 7.06 10.39
CA THR A 10 5.15 7.28 11.57
C THR A 10 4.80 8.57 12.30
N HIS A 11 4.15 9.50 11.60
CA HIS A 11 3.60 10.73 12.15
C HIS A 11 2.08 10.71 11.98
N GLY A 12 1.33 11.08 13.01
CA GLY A 12 -0.11 11.23 12.89
C GLY A 12 -0.45 12.33 11.88
N ILE A 13 -1.55 12.16 11.17
CA ILE A 13 -2.20 13.24 10.44
C ILE A 13 -3.04 13.98 11.47
N GLU A 14 -3.05 15.32 11.47
CA GLU A 14 -3.72 16.16 12.48
C GLU A 14 -5.06 15.56 12.96
N GLY A 15 -5.17 15.30 14.26
CA GLY A 15 -6.36 14.72 14.88
C GLY A 15 -6.53 13.20 14.76
N THR A 16 -5.60 12.47 14.14
CA THR A 16 -5.67 11.00 14.04
C THR A 16 -4.50 10.30 14.73
N LYS A 17 -4.80 9.18 15.39
CA LYS A 17 -3.78 8.25 15.91
C LYS A 17 -3.01 7.64 14.73
N ARG A 18 -1.77 7.20 14.99
CA ARG A 18 -1.00 6.38 14.04
C ARG A 18 -1.88 5.22 13.56
N LYS A 19 -2.02 5.10 12.24
CA LYS A 19 -2.91 4.12 11.60
C LYS A 19 -2.19 3.48 10.42
N ASP A 20 -2.42 2.18 10.28
CA ASP A 20 -2.04 1.41 9.10
C ASP A 20 -3.12 1.49 8.02
N TRP A 21 -2.68 1.73 6.79
CA TRP A 21 -3.53 1.78 5.62
C TRP A 21 -3.10 0.72 4.61
N TYR A 22 -4.07 0.16 3.88
CA TYR A 22 -3.84 -0.89 2.90
C TYR A 22 -4.51 -0.50 1.59
N PHE A 23 -3.73 -0.45 0.52
CA PHE A 23 -4.18 -0.03 -0.80
C PHE A 23 -3.92 -1.12 -1.83
N SER A 24 -4.73 -1.18 -2.88
CA SER A 24 -4.54 -2.11 -3.99
C SER A 24 -3.41 -1.69 -4.95
N SER A 25 -2.98 -0.43 -4.91
CA SER A 25 -1.94 0.12 -5.78
C SER A 25 -1.35 1.42 -5.23
N ILE A 26 -0.20 1.83 -5.77
CA ILE A 26 0.42 3.14 -5.47
C ILE A 26 -0.52 4.30 -5.83
N THR A 27 -1.25 4.19 -6.94
CA THR A 27 -2.21 5.23 -7.33
C THR A 27 -3.35 5.40 -6.33
N ALA A 28 -3.86 4.29 -5.77
CA ALA A 28 -4.95 4.31 -4.80
C ALA A 28 -4.58 4.99 -3.47
N ILE A 29 -3.28 5.11 -3.15
CA ILE A 29 -2.81 5.89 -2.00
C ILE A 29 -3.30 7.34 -2.13
N TYR A 30 -3.10 7.92 -3.31
CA TYR A 30 -3.31 9.34 -3.57
C TYR A 30 -4.78 9.72 -3.79
N THR A 31 -5.71 8.75 -3.70
CA THR A 31 -7.15 9.03 -3.62
C THR A 31 -7.62 9.23 -2.18
N VAL A 32 -6.79 8.88 -1.19
CA VAL A 32 -7.13 8.95 0.25
C VAL A 32 -6.14 9.83 1.02
N LEU A 33 -4.85 9.78 0.68
CA LEU A 33 -3.77 10.49 1.35
C LEU A 33 -3.09 11.47 0.41
N THR A 34 -2.60 12.59 0.93
CA THR A 34 -1.80 13.55 0.17
C THR A 34 -0.32 13.16 0.14
N ALA A 35 0.42 13.69 -0.83
CA ALA A 35 1.87 13.47 -0.90
C ALA A 35 2.62 13.99 0.34
N GLU A 36 2.11 15.04 0.98
CA GLU A 36 2.66 15.58 2.21
C GLU A 36 2.43 14.65 3.40
N GLN A 37 1.23 14.07 3.53
CA GLN A 37 0.91 13.09 4.57
C GLN A 37 1.75 11.82 4.43
N VAL A 38 1.98 11.36 3.20
CA VAL A 38 2.83 10.19 2.89
C VAL A 38 4.32 10.54 2.97
N GLY A 39 4.70 11.81 2.79
CA GLY A 39 6.08 12.27 2.70
C GLY A 39 6.78 11.92 1.38
N ALA A 40 6.02 11.63 0.33
CA ALA A 40 6.52 11.26 -1.00
C ALA A 40 5.48 11.52 -2.11
N THR A 41 5.94 11.87 -3.31
CA THR A 41 5.07 12.03 -4.49
C THR A 41 4.78 10.68 -5.16
N LYS A 42 3.67 10.62 -5.91
CA LYS A 42 3.29 9.42 -6.67
C LYS A 42 4.40 8.95 -7.59
N ASN A 43 5.00 9.90 -8.33
CA ASN A 43 6.05 9.58 -9.29
C ASN A 43 7.29 9.00 -8.59
N TYR A 44 7.67 9.55 -7.43
CA TYR A 44 8.74 8.98 -6.64
C TYR A 44 8.44 7.53 -6.24
N LEU A 45 7.27 7.25 -5.65
CA LEU A 45 6.93 5.89 -5.20
C LEU A 45 6.86 4.86 -6.33
N LEU A 46 6.44 5.26 -7.53
CA LEU A 46 6.44 4.39 -8.71
C LEU A 46 7.85 3.88 -9.09
N HIS A 47 8.89 4.64 -8.72
CA HIS A 47 10.28 4.33 -9.06
C HIS A 47 11.16 4.02 -7.84
N ALA A 48 10.63 4.11 -6.63
CA ALA A 48 11.39 3.96 -5.38
C ALA A 48 11.68 2.50 -4.97
N GLY A 49 11.54 1.52 -5.87
CA GLY A 49 11.92 0.13 -5.58
C GLY A 49 10.91 -0.66 -4.74
N LEU A 50 9.61 -0.34 -4.84
CA LEU A 50 8.54 -1.13 -4.20
C LEU A 50 8.26 -2.48 -4.90
N SER A 51 8.76 -2.68 -6.13
CA SER A 51 8.66 -3.97 -6.81
C SER A 51 9.36 -5.10 -6.03
N GLY A 52 8.87 -6.35 -6.16
CA GLY A 52 9.52 -7.50 -5.52
C GLY A 52 9.36 -7.58 -4.00
N ASN A 53 8.29 -7.01 -3.45
CA ASN A 53 8.05 -6.85 -2.00
C ASN A 53 9.01 -5.86 -1.31
N GLY A 54 9.42 -4.82 -2.04
CA GLY A 54 10.29 -3.77 -1.51
C GLY A 54 9.62 -2.91 -0.44
N THR A 55 10.46 -2.22 0.33
CA THR A 55 10.06 -1.28 1.37
C THR A 55 10.71 0.08 1.11
N VAL A 56 9.93 1.15 1.23
CA VAL A 56 10.38 2.54 1.13
C VAL A 56 10.01 3.26 2.41
N CYS A 57 11.01 3.85 3.06
CA CYS A 57 10.80 4.70 4.23
C CYS A 57 10.88 6.17 3.81
N THR A 58 9.86 6.95 4.14
CA THR A 58 9.84 8.41 3.99
C THR A 58 9.98 9.07 5.36
N LYS A 59 10.02 10.41 5.38
CA LYS A 59 9.99 11.16 6.64
C LYS A 59 8.70 10.98 7.44
N LYS A 60 7.61 10.51 6.80
CA LYS A 60 6.26 10.45 7.38
C LYS A 60 5.65 9.05 7.43
N ALA A 61 6.18 8.10 6.64
CA ALA A 61 5.60 6.77 6.51
C ALA A 61 6.62 5.68 6.18
N ILE A 62 6.29 4.44 6.55
CA ILE A 62 6.94 3.22 6.05
C ILE A 62 5.96 2.58 5.06
N ILE A 63 6.40 2.36 3.83
CA ILE A 63 5.57 1.90 2.72
C ILE A 63 6.11 0.58 2.23
N LYS A 64 5.27 -0.46 2.20
CA LYS A 64 5.66 -1.82 1.81
C LYS A 64 4.74 -2.31 0.72
N GLN A 65 5.29 -2.86 -0.35
CA GLN A 65 4.51 -3.71 -1.23
C GLN A 65 4.58 -5.13 -0.70
N SER A 66 3.42 -5.79 -0.63
CA SER A 66 3.33 -7.18 -0.23
C SER A 66 2.34 -7.92 -1.11
N THR A 67 2.42 -9.24 -1.05
CA THR A 67 1.45 -10.11 -1.70
C THR A 67 0.27 -10.36 -0.77
N LEU A 68 -0.95 -10.18 -1.27
CA LEU A 68 -2.16 -10.55 -0.55
C LEU A 68 -2.31 -12.07 -0.56
N ILE A 69 -2.35 -12.66 0.63
CA ILE A 69 -2.65 -14.08 0.83
C ILE A 69 -4.15 -14.18 1.10
N SER A 70 -4.87 -14.91 0.26
CA SER A 70 -6.31 -15.13 0.37
C SER A 70 -6.62 -16.63 0.30
N CYS A 71 -7.68 -17.08 0.97
CA CYS A 71 -8.26 -18.39 0.68
C CYS A 71 -8.63 -18.44 -0.81
N GLY A 72 -8.27 -19.53 -1.49
CA GLY A 72 -8.70 -19.75 -2.86
C GLY A 72 -10.22 -19.78 -2.92
N ARG A 73 -10.83 -19.07 -3.89
CA ARG A 73 -12.19 -19.43 -4.28
C ARG A 73 -12.07 -20.82 -4.88
N SER A 74 -12.62 -21.85 -4.22
CA SER A 74 -13.04 -23.05 -4.94
C SER A 74 -14.01 -22.56 -6.00
N GLY A 75 -13.53 -22.43 -7.24
CA GLY A 75 -14.44 -22.36 -8.36
C GLY A 75 -15.19 -23.67 -8.36
N ASN A 76 -16.52 -23.61 -8.29
CA ASN A 76 -17.34 -24.67 -8.87
C ASN A 76 -16.89 -24.80 -10.32
N VAL A 77 -16.00 -25.75 -10.59
CA VAL A 77 -15.83 -26.29 -11.93
C VAL A 77 -16.98 -27.27 -12.04
N SER A 78 -18.02 -26.87 -12.77
CA SER A 78 -19.01 -27.81 -13.27
C SER A 78 -18.26 -28.79 -14.18
N ASP A 79 -18.14 -30.04 -13.75
CA ASP A 79 -17.76 -31.14 -14.65
C ASP A 79 -18.95 -31.40 -15.60
N GLU A 80 -18.78 -31.04 -16.87
CA GLU A 80 -19.51 -31.61 -18.01
C GLU A 80 -18.50 -32.19 -19.01
#